data_AF-A0A817LM63-F1
#
_entry.id   AF-A0A817LM63-F1
#
_cell.length_a   1.000
_cell.length_b   1.000
_cell.length_c   1.000
_cell.angle_alpha   90.00
_cell.angle_beta   90.00
_cell.angle_gamma   90.00
#
_symmetry.space_group_name_H-M   'P 1'
#
loop_
_entity.id
_entity.type
_entity.pdbx_description
1 polymer ?
#
loop_
_entity_poly.entity_id
_entity_poly.type
_entity_poly.pdbx_seq_one_letter_code
_entity_poly.pdbx_strand_id
1 'polypeptide(L)'
;MSEWPTPFYDELIVPFLHRMPNLEKLALYIAVEQTTFLDGHSLRKDINHLPKVNKLIFNVRSFVPLLDLTHLLSNEEIQHSFTGLEDNHVICYVDYFLKERSAQCHFYSYPYTLRYYDNITNSFRSGLFKCVTQVSLFDDRPFEHEFFIRIAQSFPLMKDLSVINRTGQQQEANDNNEHFSIIEYLHLNELNLSDVDDDYVEQFLINTKTCLLNNVRLYVTYQSLKRVTDNFIRHATLFNCTKVCVLRVCGNYEISERLSKYFPHAEIQRFM
;
A
#
# COMPACT_ATOMS: atom_id res chain seq x y z
N MET A 1 -1.80 -23.14 5.51
CA MET A 1 -2.88 -22.51 6.31
C MET A 1 -4.13 -22.55 5.45
N SER A 2 -5.26 -22.90 6.05
CA SER A 2 -6.54 -23.10 5.36
C SER A 2 -7.22 -21.76 5.08
N GLU A 3 -7.24 -21.32 3.84
CA GLU A 3 -8.03 -20.17 3.39
C GLU A 3 -9.26 -20.68 2.66
N TRP A 4 -10.40 -20.45 3.30
CA TRP A 4 -11.71 -20.64 2.71
C TRP A 4 -11.92 -19.54 1.66
N PRO A 5 -12.52 -19.82 0.49
CA PRO A 5 -12.95 -18.76 -0.39
C PRO A 5 -14.02 -17.96 0.35
N THR A 6 -13.76 -16.70 0.70
CA THR A 6 -14.77 -15.85 1.35
C THR A 6 -15.84 -15.47 0.33
N PRO A 7 -17.10 -15.92 0.45
CA PRO A 7 -18.18 -15.51 -0.46
C PRO A 7 -18.74 -14.13 -0.09
N PHE A 8 -17.91 -13.26 0.51
CA PHE A 8 -18.33 -12.05 1.22
C PHE A 8 -18.98 -11.01 0.29
N TYR A 9 -18.49 -10.89 -0.95
CA TYR A 9 -19.02 -9.93 -1.91
C TYR A 9 -20.45 -10.30 -2.34
N ASP A 10 -20.62 -11.50 -2.91
CA ASP A 10 -21.90 -11.95 -3.45
C ASP A 10 -22.94 -12.26 -2.37
N GLU A 11 -22.52 -12.74 -1.19
CA GLU A 11 -23.47 -13.13 -0.13
C GLU A 11 -23.83 -11.99 0.82
N LEU A 12 -22.97 -10.99 1.03
CA LEU A 12 -23.20 -9.93 2.02
C LEU A 12 -23.32 -8.54 1.40
N ILE A 13 -22.41 -8.17 0.50
CA ILE A 13 -22.39 -6.82 -0.08
C ILE A 13 -23.53 -6.63 -1.07
N VAL A 14 -23.67 -7.53 -2.05
CA VAL A 14 -24.71 -7.42 -3.09
C VAL A 14 -26.13 -7.40 -2.49
N PRO A 15 -26.52 -8.32 -1.57
CA PRO A 15 -27.85 -8.29 -0.97
C PRO A 15 -28.09 -7.07 -0.08
N PHE A 16 -27.06 -6.53 0.56
CA PHE A 16 -27.15 -5.31 1.34
C PHE A 16 -27.44 -4.10 0.45
N LEU A 17 -26.73 -3.95 -0.67
CA LEU A 17 -26.96 -2.90 -1.65
C LEU A 17 -28.39 -2.97 -2.20
N HIS A 18 -28.91 -4.17 -2.50
CA HIS A 18 -30.28 -4.36 -2.99
C HIS A 18 -31.36 -3.88 -2.01
N ARG A 19 -31.07 -3.78 -0.71
CA ARG A 19 -32.01 -3.26 0.31
C ARG A 19 -32.07 -1.73 0.36
N MET A 20 -31.27 -1.03 -0.46
CA MET A 20 -31.20 0.43 -0.50
C MET A 20 -31.68 1.01 -1.85
N PRO A 21 -32.94 0.75 -2.28
CA PRO A 21 -33.42 1.14 -3.61
C PRO A 21 -33.52 2.66 -3.82
N ASN A 22 -33.42 3.44 -2.74
CA ASN A 22 -33.47 4.91 -2.77
C ASN A 22 -32.08 5.57 -2.68
N LEU A 23 -31.00 4.79 -2.74
CA LEU A 23 -29.65 5.33 -2.65
C LEU A 23 -29.33 6.18 -3.89
N GLU A 24 -28.97 7.45 -3.68
CA GLU A 24 -28.59 8.36 -4.77
C GLU A 24 -27.08 8.46 -4.98
N LYS A 25 -26.30 8.25 -3.90
CA LYS A 25 -24.85 8.37 -3.89
C LYS A 25 -24.25 7.17 -3.20
N LEU A 26 -23.29 6.52 -3.86
CA LEU A 26 -22.58 5.37 -3.31
C LEU A 26 -21.07 5.59 -3.42
N ALA A 27 -20.38 5.43 -2.30
CA ALA A 27 -18.92 5.33 -2.25
C ALA A 27 -18.55 3.93 -1.78
N LEU A 28 -17.88 3.17 -2.64
CA LEU A 28 -17.62 1.76 -2.47
C LEU A 28 -16.13 1.52 -2.29
N TYR A 29 -15.74 0.84 -1.22
CA TYR A 29 -14.36 0.37 -1.02
C TYR A 29 -14.41 -1.13 -0.75
N ILE A 30 -13.82 -1.91 -1.65
CA ILE A 30 -13.91 -3.38 -1.63
C ILE A 30 -12.53 -3.96 -1.86
N ALA A 31 -12.15 -4.88 -0.98
CA ALA A 31 -10.99 -5.75 -1.12
C ALA A 31 -11.45 -7.17 -0.79
N VAL A 32 -11.37 -8.08 -1.76
CA VAL A 32 -11.90 -9.45 -1.63
C VAL A 32 -10.92 -10.48 -2.19
N GLU A 33 -10.88 -11.64 -1.55
CA GLU A 33 -10.21 -12.84 -2.05
C GLU A 33 -11.27 -13.79 -2.62
N GLN A 34 -11.08 -14.23 -3.86
CA GLN A 34 -12.05 -15.03 -4.61
C GLN A 34 -11.37 -15.83 -5.73
N THR A 35 -12.13 -16.65 -6.44
CA THR A 35 -11.60 -17.56 -7.48
C THR A 35 -11.51 -16.96 -8.88
N THR A 36 -12.13 -15.80 -9.12
CA THR A 36 -12.09 -15.07 -10.40
C THR A 36 -11.89 -13.58 -10.15
N PHE A 37 -11.43 -12.79 -11.11
CA PHE A 37 -11.33 -11.34 -10.90
C PHE A 37 -12.71 -10.68 -10.85
N LEU A 38 -12.85 -9.61 -10.05
CA LEU A 38 -13.93 -8.65 -10.27
C LEU A 38 -13.55 -7.80 -11.48
N ASP A 39 -14.53 -7.55 -12.35
CA ASP A 39 -14.38 -6.77 -13.57
C ASP A 39 -15.54 -5.78 -13.73
N GLY A 40 -15.53 -5.03 -14.84
CA GLY A 40 -16.58 -4.07 -15.15
C GLY A 40 -17.94 -4.69 -15.42
N HIS A 41 -18.00 -5.95 -15.88
CA HIS A 41 -19.26 -6.68 -16.06
C HIS A 41 -19.91 -7.02 -14.73
N SER A 42 -19.11 -7.54 -13.78
CA SER A 42 -19.53 -7.86 -12.42
C SER A 42 -20.07 -6.62 -11.72
N LEU A 43 -19.30 -5.52 -11.72
CA LEU A 43 -19.72 -4.26 -11.11
C LEU A 43 -21.03 -3.72 -11.72
N ARG A 44 -21.19 -3.79 -13.05
CA ARG A 44 -22.39 -3.28 -13.72
C ARG A 44 -23.64 -4.04 -13.33
N LYS A 45 -23.54 -5.37 -13.26
CA LYS A 45 -24.65 -6.23 -12.85
C LYS A 45 -25.20 -5.76 -11.49
N ASP A 46 -24.30 -5.43 -10.56
CA ASP A 46 -24.69 -4.99 -9.22
C ASP A 46 -25.25 -3.56 -9.20
N ILE A 47 -24.66 -2.64 -9.97
CA ILE A 47 -25.15 -1.25 -10.09
C ILE A 47 -26.56 -1.21 -10.71
N ASN A 48 -26.90 -2.11 -11.63
CA ASN A 48 -28.22 -2.14 -12.26
C ASN A 48 -29.37 -2.33 -11.24
N HIS A 49 -29.07 -2.86 -10.06
CA HIS A 49 -30.02 -3.00 -8.96
C HIS A 49 -30.16 -1.74 -8.10
N LEU A 50 -29.40 -0.69 -8.39
CA LEU A 50 -29.39 0.60 -7.70
C LEU A 50 -29.82 1.74 -8.65
N PRO A 51 -31.07 1.74 -9.15
CA PRO A 51 -31.50 2.60 -10.26
C PRO A 51 -31.48 4.10 -9.95
N LYS A 52 -31.40 4.49 -8.67
CA LYS A 52 -31.35 5.90 -8.25
C LYS A 52 -29.92 6.41 -8.03
N VAL A 53 -28.90 5.54 -8.07
CA VAL A 53 -27.51 5.98 -7.88
C VAL A 53 -27.08 6.79 -9.09
N ASN A 54 -26.92 8.09 -8.88
CA ASN A 54 -26.45 9.04 -9.90
C ASN A 54 -25.00 9.48 -9.67
N LYS A 55 -24.44 9.14 -8.50
CA LYS A 55 -23.02 9.35 -8.20
C LYS A 55 -22.43 8.10 -7.59
N LEU A 56 -21.53 7.47 -8.34
CA LEU A 56 -20.81 6.29 -7.90
C LEU A 56 -19.32 6.61 -7.81
N ILE A 57 -18.74 6.38 -6.63
CA ILE A 57 -17.30 6.39 -6.40
C ILE A 57 -16.92 4.97 -5.98
N PHE A 58 -15.85 4.42 -6.52
CA PHE A 58 -15.41 3.09 -6.13
C PHE A 58 -13.88 2.95 -6.14
N ASN A 59 -13.40 2.08 -5.26
CA ASN A 59 -12.10 1.43 -5.32
C ASN A 59 -12.34 -0.05 -5.01
N VAL A 60 -12.10 -0.90 -6.00
CA VAL A 60 -12.35 -2.33 -5.89
C VAL A 60 -11.09 -3.08 -6.23
N ARG A 61 -10.76 -4.03 -5.37
CA ARG A 61 -9.62 -4.93 -5.51
C ARG A 61 -10.09 -6.36 -5.30
N SER A 62 -9.70 -7.23 -6.21
CA SER A 62 -9.88 -8.67 -6.08
C SER A 62 -8.55 -9.38 -6.16
N PHE A 63 -8.29 -10.26 -5.20
CA PHE A 63 -7.18 -11.20 -5.19
C PHE A 63 -7.66 -12.58 -5.63
N VAL A 64 -6.88 -13.22 -6.48
CA VAL A 64 -7.16 -14.56 -7.00
C VAL A 64 -5.90 -15.42 -6.91
N PRO A 65 -5.95 -16.65 -6.38
CA PRO A 65 -4.84 -17.58 -6.48
C PRO A 65 -4.51 -17.89 -7.94
N LEU A 66 -3.23 -17.88 -8.32
CA LEU A 66 -2.81 -18.17 -9.70
C LEU A 66 -3.25 -19.56 -10.19
N LEU A 67 -3.40 -20.51 -9.26
CA LEU A 67 -3.86 -21.87 -9.57
C LEU A 67 -5.33 -21.92 -10.01
N ASP A 68 -6.13 -20.92 -9.62
CA ASP A 68 -7.56 -20.83 -9.98
C ASP A 68 -7.77 -20.09 -11.31
N LEU A 69 -6.74 -19.39 -11.81
CA LEU A 69 -6.82 -18.68 -13.08
C LEU A 69 -6.65 -19.64 -14.27
N THR A 70 -7.68 -19.70 -15.10
CA THR A 70 -7.65 -20.45 -16.37
C THR A 70 -6.90 -19.71 -17.48
N HIS A 71 -6.80 -18.38 -17.37
CA HIS A 71 -6.14 -17.49 -18.32
C HIS A 71 -5.61 -16.25 -17.60
N LEU A 72 -4.47 -15.71 -18.08
CA LEU A 72 -3.91 -14.46 -17.57
C LEU A 72 -4.49 -13.30 -18.39
N LEU A 73 -5.30 -12.47 -17.75
CA LEU A 73 -5.86 -11.26 -18.33
C LEU A 73 -4.82 -10.14 -18.45
N SER A 74 -4.84 -9.41 -19.58
CA SER A 74 -4.10 -8.18 -19.76
C SER A 74 -4.83 -6.99 -19.13
N ASN A 75 -4.08 -5.89 -18.92
CA ASN A 75 -4.67 -4.62 -18.51
C ASN A 75 -5.72 -4.11 -19.51
N GLU A 76 -5.52 -4.35 -20.81
CA GLU A 76 -6.47 -3.92 -21.84
C GLU A 76 -7.77 -4.71 -21.77
N GLU A 77 -7.70 -6.02 -21.54
CA GLU A 77 -8.88 -6.89 -21.40
C GLU A 77 -9.75 -6.45 -20.22
N ILE A 78 -9.15 -6.19 -19.06
CA ILE A 78 -9.88 -5.66 -17.90
C ILE A 78 -10.44 -4.27 -18.20
N GLN A 79 -9.66 -3.36 -18.82
CA GLN A 79 -10.15 -2.03 -19.17
C GLN A 79 -11.37 -2.10 -20.11
N HIS A 80 -11.37 -3.03 -21.06
CA HIS A 80 -12.49 -3.24 -21.99
C HIS A 80 -13.77 -3.72 -21.31
N SER A 81 -13.68 -4.40 -20.16
CA SER A 81 -14.87 -4.83 -19.39
C SER A 81 -15.70 -3.66 -18.83
N PHE A 82 -15.13 -2.44 -18.74
CA PHE A 82 -15.80 -1.24 -18.25
C PHE A 82 -16.57 -0.47 -19.34
N THR A 83 -16.66 -1.00 -20.57
CA THR A 83 -17.34 -0.38 -21.73
C THR A 83 -18.83 -0.10 -21.48
N GLY A 84 -19.23 1.16 -21.26
CA GLY A 84 -20.60 1.56 -20.92
C GLY A 84 -20.78 2.10 -19.49
N LEU A 85 -19.70 2.29 -18.74
CA LEU A 85 -19.64 3.13 -17.53
C LEU A 85 -19.05 4.51 -17.88
N GLU A 86 -19.44 5.07 -19.03
CA GLU A 86 -18.78 6.19 -19.73
C GLU A 86 -18.66 7.48 -18.90
N ASP A 87 -19.56 7.70 -17.94
CA ASP A 87 -19.52 8.87 -17.07
C ASP A 87 -18.38 8.82 -16.03
N ASN A 88 -17.81 7.63 -15.77
CA ASN A 88 -16.70 7.44 -14.84
C ASN A 88 -15.43 7.09 -15.62
N HIS A 89 -14.42 7.96 -15.55
CA HIS A 89 -13.08 7.58 -15.97
C HIS A 89 -12.60 6.46 -15.02
N VAL A 90 -12.60 5.22 -15.48
CA VAL A 90 -12.13 4.06 -14.69
C VAL A 90 -10.67 3.81 -15.01
N ILE A 91 -9.83 3.82 -13.97
CA ILE A 91 -8.46 3.36 -14.07
C ILE A 91 -8.41 1.94 -13.53
N CYS A 92 -7.78 1.03 -14.26
CA CYS A 92 -7.59 -0.34 -13.82
C CYS A 92 -6.21 -0.88 -14.17
N TYR A 93 -5.77 -1.89 -13.43
CA TYR A 93 -4.60 -2.70 -13.74
C TYR A 93 -4.70 -4.07 -13.09
N VAL A 94 -3.95 -5.01 -13.65
CA VAL A 94 -3.78 -6.38 -13.19
C VAL A 94 -2.31 -6.61 -12.90
N ASP A 95 -2.03 -7.17 -11.73
CA ASP A 95 -0.71 -7.55 -11.29
C ASP A 95 -0.66 -9.04 -10.99
N TYR A 96 0.47 -9.67 -11.32
CA TYR A 96 0.71 -11.09 -11.10
C TYR A 96 1.90 -11.27 -10.15
N PHE A 97 1.64 -11.84 -8.99
CA PHE A 97 2.61 -12.07 -7.92
C PHE A 97 3.02 -13.54 -7.92
N LEU A 98 4.11 -13.84 -8.65
CA LEU A 98 4.57 -15.22 -8.85
C LEU A 98 5.07 -15.89 -7.56
N LYS A 99 5.66 -15.13 -6.63
CA LYS A 99 6.18 -15.65 -5.36
C LYS A 99 5.03 -15.96 -4.40
N GLU A 100 4.07 -15.05 -4.29
CA GLU A 100 2.87 -15.21 -3.47
C GLU A 100 1.81 -16.11 -4.13
N ARG A 101 2.05 -16.53 -5.38
CA ARG A 101 1.15 -17.38 -6.18
C ARG A 101 -0.26 -16.80 -6.28
N SER A 102 -0.36 -15.49 -6.36
CA SER A 102 -1.62 -14.77 -6.46
C SER A 102 -1.58 -13.72 -7.58
N ALA A 103 -2.74 -13.18 -7.89
CA ALA A 103 -2.88 -12.05 -8.79
C ALA A 103 -3.90 -11.07 -8.22
N GLN A 104 -3.73 -9.80 -8.58
CA GLN A 104 -4.60 -8.71 -8.18
C GLN A 104 -5.18 -8.06 -9.42
N CYS A 105 -6.50 -7.89 -9.44
CA CYS A 105 -7.17 -6.91 -10.30
C CYS A 105 -7.59 -5.74 -9.41
N HIS A 106 -7.21 -4.53 -9.79
CA HIS A 106 -7.56 -3.30 -9.10
C HIS A 106 -8.14 -2.31 -10.08
N PHE A 107 -9.32 -1.77 -9.78
CA PHE A 107 -9.93 -0.68 -10.52
C PHE A 107 -10.59 0.34 -9.61
N TYR A 108 -10.62 1.60 -10.04
CA TYR A 108 -11.21 2.69 -9.28
C TYR A 108 -11.76 3.80 -10.17
N SER A 109 -12.72 4.54 -9.63
CA SER A 109 -13.30 5.74 -10.26
C SER A 109 -12.36 6.94 -10.13
N TYR A 110 -12.19 7.69 -11.22
CA TYR A 110 -11.46 8.96 -11.25
C TYR A 110 -12.42 10.15 -11.46
N PRO A 111 -12.29 11.27 -10.71
CA PRO A 111 -11.26 11.55 -9.71
C PRO A 111 -11.43 10.75 -8.42
N TYR A 112 -10.29 10.34 -7.84
CA TYR A 112 -10.26 9.56 -6.61
C TYR A 112 -10.55 10.44 -5.39
N THR A 113 -11.52 10.06 -4.55
CA THR A 113 -11.97 10.87 -3.41
C THR A 113 -11.97 10.13 -2.06
N LEU A 114 -11.58 8.86 -2.04
CA LEU A 114 -11.48 8.09 -0.80
C LEU A 114 -10.20 8.45 -0.04
N ARG A 115 -10.18 8.13 1.25
CA ARG A 115 -9.05 8.44 2.16
C ARG A 115 -7.92 7.41 2.13
N TYR A 116 -8.22 6.20 1.67
CA TYR A 116 -7.33 5.04 1.72
C TYR A 116 -6.98 4.64 0.29
N TYR A 117 -5.76 4.18 0.05
CA TYR A 117 -5.36 3.54 -1.20
C TYR A 117 -4.42 2.39 -0.87
N ASP A 118 -4.97 1.17 -0.83
CA ASP A 118 -4.21 0.01 -0.39
C ASP A 118 -3.64 -0.83 -1.54
N ASN A 119 -2.55 -1.54 -1.24
CA ASN A 119 -1.79 -2.45 -2.12
C ASN A 119 -1.44 -1.85 -3.49
N ILE A 120 -0.84 -0.66 -3.46
CA ILE A 120 -0.21 -0.06 -4.63
C ILE A 120 1.01 -0.91 -5.02
N THR A 121 1.06 -1.28 -6.29
CA THR A 121 2.12 -2.10 -6.89
C THR A 121 3.04 -1.26 -7.78
N ASN A 122 4.09 -1.85 -8.34
CA ASN A 122 4.94 -1.19 -9.35
C ASN A 122 4.20 -0.82 -10.63
N SER A 123 2.99 -1.31 -10.86
CA SER A 123 2.15 -0.93 -12.02
C SER A 123 1.49 0.44 -11.85
N PHE A 124 1.60 1.06 -10.67
CA PHE A 124 1.10 2.40 -10.40
C PHE A 124 1.74 3.46 -11.30
N ARG A 125 0.90 4.15 -12.09
CA ARG A 125 1.32 5.10 -13.12
C ARG A 125 1.42 6.56 -12.66
N SER A 126 1.44 6.82 -11.36
CA SER A 126 1.33 8.16 -10.74
C SER A 126 -0.04 8.83 -10.90
N GLY A 127 -0.23 9.98 -10.25
CA GLY A 127 -1.44 10.80 -10.29
C GLY A 127 -1.54 11.66 -9.04
N LEU A 128 -2.44 12.64 -9.00
CA LEU A 128 -2.58 13.51 -7.84
C LEU A 128 -3.79 13.12 -6.99
N PHE A 129 -3.54 12.51 -5.83
CA PHE A 129 -4.57 11.96 -4.94
C PHE A 129 -4.74 12.82 -3.69
N LYS A 130 -5.41 13.97 -3.85
CA LYS A 130 -5.54 15.00 -2.79
C LYS A 130 -6.34 14.56 -1.55
N CYS A 131 -7.15 13.51 -1.65
CA CYS A 131 -7.98 13.04 -0.55
C CYS A 131 -7.36 11.87 0.23
N VAL A 132 -6.32 11.25 -0.32
CA VAL A 132 -5.71 10.04 0.25
C VAL A 132 -4.73 10.43 1.35
N THR A 133 -4.96 9.87 2.53
CA THR A 133 -4.12 10.05 3.71
C THR A 133 -3.50 8.74 4.18
N GLN A 134 -4.00 7.60 3.72
CA GLN A 134 -3.47 6.28 4.09
C GLN A 134 -3.14 5.49 2.83
N VAL A 135 -1.90 5.00 2.76
CA VAL A 135 -1.37 4.28 1.62
C VAL A 135 -0.73 2.99 2.11
N SER A 136 -1.01 1.89 1.43
CA SER A 136 -0.21 0.67 1.56
C SER A 136 0.37 0.24 0.22
N LEU A 137 1.61 -0.24 0.27
CA LEU A 137 2.40 -0.69 -0.88
C LEU A 137 2.63 -2.19 -0.75
N PHE A 138 2.44 -2.92 -1.85
CA PHE A 138 2.66 -4.36 -1.91
C PHE A 138 3.05 -4.78 -3.34
N ASP A 139 4.13 -5.53 -3.48
CA ASP A 139 4.54 -6.16 -4.74
C ASP A 139 5.55 -7.29 -4.46
N ASP A 140 5.67 -8.22 -5.39
CA ASP A 140 6.72 -9.25 -5.40
C ASP A 140 8.04 -8.73 -5.96
N ARG A 141 7.95 -7.68 -6.79
CA ARG A 141 9.09 -6.97 -7.36
C ARG A 141 9.58 -5.91 -6.38
N PRO A 142 10.89 -5.61 -6.34
CA PRO A 142 11.41 -4.55 -5.50
C PRO A 142 10.75 -3.19 -5.79
N PHE A 143 10.65 -2.34 -4.75
CA PHE A 143 10.36 -0.92 -4.93
C PHE A 143 11.66 -0.12 -4.91
N GLU A 144 12.07 0.41 -6.05
CA GLU A 144 13.26 1.25 -6.14
C GLU A 144 13.01 2.67 -5.59
N HIS A 145 14.08 3.44 -5.38
CA HIS A 145 14.00 4.78 -4.78
C HIS A 145 13.02 5.71 -5.52
N GLU A 146 13.00 5.67 -6.85
CA GLU A 146 12.13 6.47 -7.71
C GLU A 146 10.66 6.10 -7.54
N PHE A 147 10.37 4.85 -7.16
CA PHE A 147 9.01 4.46 -6.80
C PHE A 147 8.53 5.28 -5.60
N PHE A 148 9.33 5.38 -4.56
CA PHE A 148 9.00 6.18 -3.37
C PHE A 148 8.89 7.68 -3.67
N ILE A 149 9.71 8.22 -4.60
CA ILE A 149 9.53 9.60 -5.09
C ILE A 149 8.14 9.77 -5.72
N ARG A 150 7.75 8.84 -6.60
CA ARG A 150 6.41 8.88 -7.23
C ARG A 150 5.29 8.78 -6.20
N ILE A 151 5.44 7.96 -5.16
CA ILE A 151 4.47 7.86 -4.05
C ILE A 151 4.37 9.20 -3.32
N ALA A 152 5.48 9.78 -2.87
CA ALA A 152 5.47 11.07 -2.15
C ALA A 152 4.80 12.18 -2.97
N GLN A 153 5.08 12.26 -4.27
CA GLN A 153 4.49 13.24 -5.18
C GLN A 153 2.99 12.99 -5.44
N SER A 154 2.59 11.72 -5.49
CA SER A 154 1.20 11.35 -5.79
C SER A 154 0.26 11.55 -4.60
N PHE A 155 0.80 11.44 -3.38
CA PHE A 155 0.05 11.48 -2.12
C PHE A 155 0.57 12.59 -1.19
N PRO A 156 0.40 13.87 -1.57
CA PRO A 156 1.00 14.98 -0.84
C PRO A 156 0.44 15.18 0.58
N LEU A 157 -0.68 14.56 0.94
CA LEU A 157 -1.30 14.64 2.27
C LEU A 157 -1.25 13.29 3.02
N MET A 158 -0.39 12.36 2.58
CA MET A 158 -0.22 11.06 3.21
C MET A 158 0.24 11.18 4.65
N LYS A 159 -0.50 10.54 5.55
CA LYS A 159 -0.23 10.45 6.99
C LYS A 159 0.27 9.08 7.40
N ASP A 160 -0.24 8.04 6.75
CA ASP A 160 0.04 6.66 7.11
C ASP A 160 0.57 5.94 5.87
N LEU A 161 1.77 5.38 5.96
CA LEU A 161 2.40 4.58 4.91
C LEU A 161 2.75 3.19 5.46
N SER A 162 2.18 2.15 4.85
CA SER A 162 2.56 0.76 5.10
C SER A 162 3.28 0.19 3.89
N VAL A 163 4.40 -0.47 4.10
CA VAL A 163 5.15 -1.16 3.04
C VAL A 163 5.20 -2.64 3.38
N ILE A 164 4.86 -3.48 2.40
CA ILE A 164 4.97 -4.94 2.50
C ILE A 164 5.70 -5.39 1.24
N ASN A 165 6.99 -5.70 1.39
CA ASN A 165 7.81 -6.19 0.28
C ASN A 165 9.04 -6.89 0.83
N ARG A 166 9.10 -8.21 0.64
CA ARG A 166 10.20 -9.05 1.12
C ARG A 166 11.33 -9.19 0.12
N THR A 167 11.24 -8.52 -1.02
CA THR A 167 12.28 -8.51 -2.04
C THR A 167 13.08 -7.24 -1.90
N GLY A 168 14.36 -7.35 -1.51
CA GLY A 168 15.30 -6.22 -1.41
C GLY A 168 15.46 -5.46 -2.73
N GLN A 169 15.94 -4.22 -2.61
CA GLN A 169 16.15 -3.31 -3.73
C GLN A 169 17.28 -3.84 -4.63
N GLN A 170 17.16 -3.67 -5.96
CA GLN A 170 18.17 -4.17 -6.90
C GLN A 170 19.31 -3.20 -7.15
N GLN A 171 19.20 -1.95 -6.73
CA GLN A 171 20.28 -0.98 -6.87
C GLN A 171 21.46 -1.33 -5.94
N GLU A 172 22.31 -2.23 -6.44
CA GLU A 172 23.70 -2.42 -6.05
C GLU A 172 24.42 -1.07 -6.08
N ALA A 173 24.99 -0.66 -4.93
CA ALA A 173 26.39 -0.24 -4.78
C ALA A 173 27.04 0.68 -5.85
N ASN A 174 26.28 1.50 -6.57
CA ASN A 174 26.80 2.67 -7.28
C ASN A 174 26.61 3.89 -6.38
N ASP A 175 27.37 3.93 -5.28
CA ASP A 175 27.65 5.13 -4.46
C ASP A 175 28.24 6.30 -5.28
N ASN A 176 28.41 6.14 -6.59
CA ASN A 176 28.92 7.12 -7.52
C ASN A 176 27.90 7.34 -8.66
N ASN A 177 27.05 8.38 -8.54
CA ASN A 177 26.51 9.23 -9.62
C ASN A 177 25.00 9.40 -9.81
N GLU A 178 24.11 8.90 -8.95
CA GLU A 178 22.71 9.35 -9.00
C GLU A 178 22.35 10.16 -7.74
N HIS A 179 22.40 11.49 -7.88
CA HIS A 179 21.83 12.44 -6.93
C HIS A 179 20.31 12.32 -6.94
N PHE A 180 19.79 11.25 -6.37
CA PHE A 180 18.37 11.17 -6.09
C PHE A 180 17.98 12.28 -5.11
N SER A 181 16.83 12.89 -5.38
CA SER A 181 16.28 13.88 -4.48
C SER A 181 15.89 13.21 -3.17
N ILE A 182 16.28 13.81 -2.04
CA ILE A 182 15.82 13.37 -0.72
C ILE A 182 14.30 13.40 -0.72
N ILE A 183 13.68 12.29 -0.30
CA ILE A 183 12.23 12.18 -0.24
C ILE A 183 11.72 12.84 1.04
N GLU A 184 10.80 13.78 0.90
CA GLU A 184 10.14 14.43 2.03
C GLU A 184 8.69 13.96 2.14
N TYR A 185 8.33 13.43 3.31
CA TYR A 185 6.95 13.06 3.62
C TYR A 185 6.36 14.05 4.63
N LEU A 186 5.89 15.19 4.14
CA LEU A 186 5.52 16.36 4.95
C LEU A 186 4.40 16.15 5.98
N HIS A 187 3.59 15.11 5.82
CA HIS A 187 2.46 14.83 6.70
C HIS A 187 2.49 13.44 7.34
N LEU A 188 3.56 12.69 7.10
CA LEU A 188 3.69 11.31 7.57
C LEU A 188 3.81 11.30 9.10
N ASN A 189 2.86 10.62 9.72
CA ASN A 189 2.79 10.41 11.16
C ASN A 189 2.97 8.93 11.51
N GLU A 190 2.71 8.01 10.58
CA GLU A 190 2.83 6.58 10.80
C GLU A 190 3.51 5.89 9.61
N LEU A 191 4.54 5.11 9.91
CA LEU A 191 5.32 4.35 8.94
C LEU A 191 5.42 2.90 9.42
N ASN A 192 4.85 1.98 8.64
CA ASN A 192 4.88 0.55 8.93
C ASN A 192 5.79 -0.20 7.95
N LEU A 193 6.88 -0.74 8.51
CA LEU A 193 7.94 -1.51 7.87
C LEU A 193 8.13 -2.85 8.62
N SER A 194 7.04 -3.45 9.09
CA SER A 194 7.12 -4.68 9.90
C SER A 194 7.34 -5.94 9.06
N ASP A 195 6.96 -5.91 7.79
CA ASP A 195 7.07 -7.05 6.86
C ASP A 195 7.77 -6.63 5.56
N VAL A 196 9.00 -6.16 5.73
CA VAL A 196 9.83 -5.67 4.61
C VAL A 196 11.23 -6.25 4.68
N ASP A 197 11.91 -6.23 3.53
CA ASP A 197 13.36 -6.33 3.47
C ASP A 197 14.06 -5.13 4.15
N ASP A 198 15.28 -5.33 4.65
CA ASP A 198 16.03 -4.30 5.36
C ASP A 198 16.36 -3.09 4.49
N ASP A 199 16.47 -3.25 3.17
CA ASP A 199 16.73 -2.14 2.25
C ASP A 199 15.67 -1.04 2.35
N TYR A 200 14.42 -1.41 2.61
CA TYR A 200 13.34 -0.44 2.82
C TYR A 200 13.48 0.27 4.17
N VAL A 201 13.89 -0.44 5.22
CA VAL A 201 14.21 0.20 6.51
C VAL A 201 15.37 1.17 6.34
N GLU A 202 16.39 0.81 5.55
CA GLU A 202 17.50 1.68 5.20
C GLU A 202 17.06 2.91 4.39
N GLN A 203 16.21 2.73 3.37
CA GLN A 203 15.62 3.79 2.54
C GLN A 203 14.94 4.89 3.38
N PHE A 204 14.20 4.52 4.43
CA PHE A 204 13.51 5.49 5.29
C PHE A 204 14.36 6.03 6.43
N LEU A 205 15.32 5.25 6.96
CA LEU A 205 16.14 5.69 8.09
C LEU A 205 17.37 6.50 7.67
N ILE A 206 17.93 6.31 6.47
CA ILE A 206 19.06 7.10 6.00
C ILE A 206 18.63 8.52 5.61
N ASN A 207 19.29 9.50 6.22
CA ASN A 207 19.00 10.92 6.02
C ASN A 207 19.37 11.48 4.64
N THR A 208 20.21 10.78 3.87
CA THR A 208 20.52 11.12 2.47
C THR A 208 19.49 10.58 1.48
N LYS A 209 18.59 9.68 1.91
CA LYS A 209 17.53 9.10 1.08
C LYS A 209 16.16 9.69 1.42
N THR A 210 15.85 9.82 2.70
CA THR A 210 14.56 10.31 3.20
C THR A 210 14.78 11.33 4.32
N CYS A 211 13.94 12.36 4.37
CA CYS A 211 13.85 13.27 5.50
C CYS A 211 12.52 13.05 6.23
N LEU A 212 12.59 12.46 7.43
CA LEU A 212 11.42 12.32 8.30
C LEU A 212 11.19 13.61 9.10
N LEU A 213 9.93 14.02 9.22
CA LEU A 213 9.54 15.07 10.15
C LEU A 213 9.38 14.52 11.56
N ASN A 214 9.40 15.40 12.56
CA ASN A 214 9.21 15.00 13.96
C ASN A 214 7.84 14.34 14.17
N ASN A 215 7.77 13.45 15.17
CA ASN A 215 6.56 12.76 15.62
C ASN A 215 6.08 11.61 14.73
N VAL A 216 7.01 10.90 14.08
CA VAL A 216 6.69 9.67 13.34
C VAL A 216 6.54 8.49 14.29
N ARG A 217 5.50 7.67 14.09
CA ARG A 217 5.35 6.35 14.68
C ARG A 217 5.92 5.32 13.71
N LEU A 218 6.95 4.61 14.13
CA LEU A 218 7.63 3.61 13.32
C LEU A 218 7.27 2.21 13.81
N TYR A 219 6.82 1.35 12.90
CA TYR A 219 6.62 -0.08 13.14
C TYR A 219 7.66 -0.84 12.33
N VAL A 220 8.46 -1.68 12.97
CA VAL A 220 9.60 -2.34 12.32
C VAL A 220 10.05 -3.55 13.15
N THR A 221 10.70 -4.53 12.53
CA THR A 221 11.31 -5.61 13.31
C THR A 221 12.57 -5.12 14.04
N TYR A 222 12.80 -5.61 15.26
CA TYR A 222 14.02 -5.25 16.00
C TYR A 222 15.29 -5.70 15.29
N GLN A 223 15.25 -6.83 14.57
CA GLN A 223 16.42 -7.35 13.85
C GLN A 223 16.78 -6.47 12.66
N SER A 224 15.80 -6.02 11.88
CA SER A 224 16.02 -5.08 10.78
C SER A 224 16.62 -3.77 11.28
N LEU A 225 16.08 -3.21 12.37
CA LEU A 225 16.68 -2.03 13.00
C LEU A 225 18.13 -2.25 13.42
N LYS A 226 18.42 -3.37 14.09
CA LYS A 226 19.76 -3.69 14.55
C LYS A 226 20.74 -3.80 13.37
N ARG A 227 20.34 -4.38 12.24
CA ARG A 227 21.20 -4.50 11.05
C ARG A 227 21.39 -3.14 10.37
N VAL A 228 20.31 -2.42 10.06
CA VAL A 228 20.37 -1.13 9.34
C VAL A 228 21.10 -0.03 10.13
N THR A 229 20.94 -0.01 11.45
CA THR A 229 21.61 0.97 12.32
C THR A 229 23.01 0.54 12.75
N ASP A 230 23.50 -0.61 12.27
CA ASP A 230 24.70 -1.29 12.76
C ASP A 230 24.76 -1.30 14.29
N ASN A 231 23.86 -2.05 14.94
CA ASN A 231 23.78 -2.12 16.39
C ASN A 231 23.66 -0.74 17.09
N PHE A 232 22.93 0.18 16.45
CA PHE A 232 22.68 1.54 16.93
C PHE A 232 23.95 2.42 17.04
N ILE A 233 24.86 2.32 16.05
CA ILE A 233 26.04 3.20 15.94
C ILE A 233 26.16 3.94 14.58
N ARG A 234 25.34 3.62 13.57
CA ARG A 234 25.43 4.19 12.22
C ARG A 234 24.90 5.63 12.10
N HIS A 235 25.75 6.64 12.28
CA HIS A 235 25.36 8.06 12.25
C HIS A 235 24.43 8.53 11.11
N ALA A 236 24.53 7.95 9.90
CA ALA A 236 23.66 8.29 8.76
C ALA A 236 22.16 8.06 9.04
N THR A 237 21.80 7.14 9.94
CA THR A 237 20.41 6.85 10.30
C THR A 237 19.92 7.63 11.51
N LEU A 238 20.86 8.15 12.33
CA LEU A 238 20.56 8.78 13.61
C LEU A 238 19.58 9.95 13.46
N PHE A 239 19.76 10.78 12.43
CA PHE A 239 18.91 11.97 12.22
C PHE A 239 17.43 11.58 12.14
N ASN A 240 17.05 10.64 11.28
CA ASN A 240 15.66 10.19 11.15
C ASN A 240 15.19 9.41 12.38
N CYS A 241 16.06 8.63 13.02
CA CYS A 241 15.69 7.94 14.26
C CYS A 241 15.31 8.91 15.39
N THR A 242 15.93 10.09 15.48
CA THR A 242 15.53 11.12 16.45
C THR A 242 14.14 11.73 16.20
N LYS A 243 13.57 11.52 15.01
CA LYS A 243 12.25 12.04 14.63
C LYS A 243 11.10 11.15 15.08
N VAL A 244 11.41 9.93 15.50
CA VAL A 244 10.43 8.93 15.92
C VAL A 244 9.96 9.24 17.34
N CYS A 245 8.64 9.36 17.54
CA CYS A 245 8.02 9.55 18.85
C CYS A 245 7.44 8.27 19.45
N VAL A 246 7.11 7.28 18.60
CA VAL A 246 6.70 5.94 19.06
C VAL A 246 7.45 4.94 18.21
N LEU A 247 8.20 4.06 18.86
CA LEU A 247 8.86 2.95 18.20
C LEU A 247 8.18 1.66 18.59
N ARG A 248 7.41 1.10 17.66
CA ARG A 248 6.80 -0.22 17.79
C ARG A 248 7.71 -1.24 17.14
N VAL A 249 8.17 -2.17 17.96
CA VAL A 249 9.11 -3.19 17.53
C VAL A 249 8.51 -4.58 17.73
N CYS A 250 8.60 -5.42 16.70
CA CYS A 250 8.14 -6.81 16.71
C CYS A 250 9.30 -7.76 17.04
N GLY A 251 9.01 -8.76 17.87
CA GLY A 251 9.90 -9.87 18.23
C GLY A 251 10.21 -10.01 19.71
N ASN A 252 10.87 -11.12 20.07
CA ASN A 252 11.34 -11.40 21.43
C ASN A 252 12.78 -10.91 21.59
N TYR A 253 12.98 -9.74 22.20
CA TYR A 253 14.32 -9.19 22.48
C TYR A 253 14.31 -8.35 23.75
N GLU A 254 15.49 -8.26 24.36
CA GLU A 254 15.75 -7.29 25.42
C GLU A 254 16.03 -5.92 24.80
N ILE A 255 15.38 -4.88 25.33
CA ILE A 255 15.59 -3.51 24.85
C ILE A 255 16.96 -3.08 25.34
N SER A 256 17.90 -2.88 24.40
CA SER A 256 19.23 -2.39 24.75
C SER A 256 19.20 -0.93 25.17
N GLU A 257 20.08 -0.53 26.09
CA GLU A 257 20.24 0.89 26.46
C GLU A 257 20.64 1.75 25.24
N ARG A 258 21.37 1.15 24.28
CA ARG A 258 21.74 1.81 23.01
C ARG A 258 20.53 2.19 22.18
N LEU A 259 19.50 1.34 22.12
CA LEU A 259 18.25 1.65 21.42
C LEU A 259 17.63 2.94 21.97
N SER A 260 17.56 3.06 23.30
CA SER A 260 16.98 4.25 23.94
C SER A 260 17.79 5.53 23.66
N LYS A 261 19.12 5.43 23.55
CA LYS A 261 19.98 6.55 23.14
C LYS A 261 19.81 6.92 21.67
N TYR A 262 19.53 5.94 20.82
CA TYR A 262 19.34 6.11 19.38
C TYR A 262 17.98 6.69 19.01
N PHE A 263 16.97 6.43 19.86
CA PHE A 263 15.60 6.93 19.75
C PHE A 263 15.23 7.75 21.00
N PRO A 264 15.89 8.90 21.23
CA PRO A 264 15.85 9.62 22.51
C PRO A 264 14.47 10.20 22.87
N HIS A 265 13.57 10.32 21.89
CA HIS A 265 12.24 10.88 22.04
C HIS A 265 11.13 9.85 21.87
N ALA A 266 11.47 8.58 21.63
CA ALA A 266 10.50 7.56 21.33
C ALA A 266 9.98 6.86 22.58
N GLU A 267 8.66 6.71 22.67
CA GLU A 267 8.04 5.69 23.49
C GLU A 267 8.23 4.32 22.81
N ILE A 268 9.04 3.44 23.42
CA ILE A 268 9.37 2.13 22.87
C ILE A 268 8.33 1.11 23.33
N GLN A 269 7.56 0.57 22.39
CA GLN A 269 6.50 -0.40 22.61
C GLN A 269 6.85 -1.73 21.93
N ARG A 270 6.57 -2.85 22.61
CA ARG A 270 6.62 -4.19 22.00
C ARG A 270 5.24 -4.55 21.49
N PHE A 271 5.17 -5.19 20.33
CA PHE A 271 3.96 -5.85 19.86
C PHE A 271 4.29 -7.29 19.42
N MET A 272 3.32 -8.18 19.64
CA MET A 272 3.39 -9.60 19.29
C MET A 272 2.82 -9.84 17.91
#